data_AF-A0AAV5UJD3-F1
#
_entry.id   AF-A0AAV5UJD3-F1
#
_cell.length_a   1.000
_cell.length_b   1.000
_cell.length_c   1.000
_cell.angle_alpha   90.00
_cell.angle_beta   90.00
_cell.angle_gamma   90.00
#
_symmetry.space_group_name_H-M   'P 1'
#
loop_
_entity.id
_entity.type
_entity.pdbx_description
1 polymer ?
#
loop_
_entity_poly.entity_id
_entity_poly.type
_entity_poly.pdbx_seq_one_letter_code
_entity_poly.pdbx_strand_id
1 'polypeptide(L)'
;SVEWKTHIQRGIRLWEKETCLRFHENYGVRDHILFYKGSGCFSSVGKTGGSQMISIGKECQSAGIIAHEIAHSLGFWHEQSRPDRDYYIRIRRQFVASGSETNFLKSSYHEADSMGLPYDLGSVMHYGPEAFTSRHGETTMETVNARYESTIGQRQQPSFIDIKQMNRLYCNDACRGMQLACKHGGYPDPNRCQMCKCPDGLTGPICDDIQGECGSELVASRGWQEFTHTGRGDCVWRIRTTNGKIRVRLSRVNFECKRTCENYVEVKSGVDLQPTGFRTCCKEEWSVVSEGEEVLILVRSHIDRINSMMIQYVRVNSLTELVDDKESEREWKAPSIREWTPGQENRGFRGVESGPVEKFILNSINGIRRSNGHQFTSSSSFLALSNYGKK
;
A
#
# COMPACT_ATOMS: atom_id res chain seq x y z
N SER A 1 1.45 -11.89 -27.58
CA SER A 1 1.48 -13.33 -27.21
C SER A 1 0.37 -13.59 -26.22
N VAL A 2 -0.15 -14.82 -26.19
CA VAL A 2 -1.18 -15.25 -25.23
C VAL A 2 -0.71 -15.02 -23.78
N GLU A 3 0.54 -15.36 -23.49
CA GLU A 3 1.18 -15.16 -22.19
C GLU A 3 1.12 -13.70 -21.69
N TRP A 4 1.46 -12.73 -22.54
CA TRP A 4 1.43 -11.31 -22.17
C TRP A 4 0.00 -10.81 -21.84
N LYS A 5 -1.01 -11.29 -22.59
CA LYS A 5 -2.42 -10.99 -22.27
C LYS A 5 -2.81 -11.59 -20.92
N THR A 6 -2.35 -12.81 -20.61
CA THR A 6 -2.61 -13.45 -19.31
C THR A 6 -2.04 -12.64 -18.14
N HIS A 7 -0.84 -12.07 -18.27
CA HIS A 7 -0.26 -11.20 -17.24
C HIS A 7 -1.12 -9.96 -17.00
N ILE A 8 -1.58 -9.30 -18.07
CA ILE A 8 -2.47 -8.14 -17.98
C ILE A 8 -3.77 -8.51 -17.26
N GLN A 9 -4.39 -9.61 -17.66
CA GLN A 9 -5.61 -10.10 -17.03
C GLN A 9 -5.43 -10.41 -15.55
N ARG A 10 -4.26 -10.91 -15.12
CA ARG A 10 -3.97 -11.12 -13.69
C ARG A 10 -3.92 -9.80 -12.93
N GLY A 11 -3.30 -8.76 -13.47
CA GLY A 11 -3.29 -7.42 -12.87
C GLY A 11 -4.68 -6.79 -12.79
N ILE A 12 -5.48 -6.90 -13.86
CA ILE A 12 -6.89 -6.46 -13.88
C ILE A 12 -7.71 -7.15 -12.77
N ARG A 13 -7.56 -8.47 -12.64
CA ARG A 13 -8.30 -9.26 -11.64
C ARG A 13 -8.04 -8.83 -10.19
N LEU A 14 -6.86 -8.26 -9.88
CA LEU A 14 -6.57 -7.73 -8.55
C LEU A 14 -7.52 -6.57 -8.19
N TRP A 15 -7.93 -5.77 -9.16
CA TRP A 15 -8.91 -4.70 -8.95
C TRP A 15 -10.35 -5.21 -9.02
N GLU A 16 -10.70 -6.03 -10.01
CA GLU A 16 -12.09 -6.50 -10.18
C GLU A 16 -12.58 -7.37 -9.01
N LYS A 17 -11.70 -8.20 -8.45
CA LYS A 17 -12.01 -9.03 -7.28
C LYS A 17 -12.33 -8.17 -6.06
N GLU A 18 -11.63 -7.04 -5.92
CA GLU A 18 -11.63 -6.26 -4.70
C GLU A 18 -12.53 -5.01 -4.75
N THR A 19 -13.00 -4.62 -5.93
CA THR A 19 -13.76 -3.40 -6.19
C THR A 19 -14.97 -3.65 -7.10
N CYS A 20 -15.82 -2.63 -7.26
CA CYS A 20 -16.90 -2.62 -8.25
C CYS A 20 -16.43 -2.42 -9.71
N LEU A 21 -15.15 -2.13 -9.94
CA LEU A 21 -14.63 -1.86 -11.28
C LEU A 21 -14.68 -3.11 -12.15
N ARG A 22 -15.04 -2.94 -13.43
CA ARG A 22 -15.09 -4.02 -14.43
C ARG A 22 -14.42 -3.57 -15.71
N PHE A 23 -13.50 -4.39 -16.21
CA PHE A 23 -12.72 -4.12 -17.40
C PHE A 23 -13.22 -4.98 -18.54
N HIS A 24 -13.64 -4.34 -19.62
CA HIS A 24 -14.17 -5.01 -20.81
C HIS A 24 -13.25 -4.73 -22.00
N GLU A 25 -12.86 -5.78 -22.73
CA GLU A 25 -12.12 -5.64 -23.99
C GLU A 25 -13.09 -5.09 -25.05
N ASN A 26 -12.99 -3.80 -25.36
CA ASN A 26 -13.84 -3.15 -26.34
C ASN A 26 -13.06 -2.09 -27.13
N TYR A 27 -12.88 -2.33 -28.42
CA TYR A 27 -12.12 -1.47 -29.33
C TYR A 27 -12.95 -0.32 -29.93
N GLY A 28 -14.27 -0.30 -29.73
CA GLY A 28 -15.19 0.66 -30.32
C GLY A 28 -15.52 1.88 -29.46
N VAL A 29 -14.98 1.98 -28.24
CA VAL A 29 -15.26 3.09 -27.32
C VAL A 29 -14.24 4.22 -27.49
N ARG A 30 -14.73 5.46 -27.43
CA ARG A 30 -13.93 6.67 -27.63
C ARG A 30 -12.76 6.77 -26.64
N ASP A 31 -13.04 6.56 -25.36
CA ASP A 31 -12.05 6.62 -24.30
C ASP A 31 -11.79 5.20 -23.77
N HIS A 32 -10.54 4.75 -23.82
CA HIS A 32 -10.13 3.43 -23.34
C HIS A 32 -8.67 3.41 -22.93
N ILE A 33 -8.32 2.43 -22.10
CA ILE A 33 -6.92 2.08 -21.86
C ILE A 33 -6.43 1.10 -22.92
N LEU A 34 -5.22 1.33 -23.43
CA LEU A 34 -4.55 0.46 -24.38
C LEU A 34 -3.20 0.03 -23.81
N PHE A 35 -3.10 -1.23 -23.43
CA PHE A 35 -1.83 -1.81 -23.02
C PHE A 35 -0.94 -2.02 -24.24
N TYR A 36 0.34 -1.70 -24.11
CA TYR A 36 1.33 -1.96 -25.16
C TYR A 36 2.69 -2.33 -24.56
N LYS A 37 3.55 -2.93 -25.39
CA LYS A 37 4.91 -3.31 -25.00
C LYS A 37 5.88 -2.16 -25.22
N GLY A 38 5.99 -1.27 -24.24
CA GLY A 38 6.93 -0.14 -24.26
C GLY A 38 8.26 -0.44 -23.54
N SER A 39 9.10 0.59 -23.45
CA SER A 39 10.34 0.58 -22.67
C SER A 39 10.05 0.99 -21.23
N GLY A 40 9.94 0.01 -20.33
CA GLY A 40 9.64 0.24 -18.91
C GLY A 40 8.14 0.15 -18.58
N CYS A 41 7.79 0.51 -17.34
CA CYS A 41 6.43 0.48 -16.82
C CYS A 41 6.00 1.92 -16.50
N PHE A 42 4.90 2.37 -17.11
CA PHE A 42 4.34 3.69 -16.84
C PHE A 42 2.91 3.85 -17.36
N SER A 43 2.19 4.78 -16.75
CA SER A 43 0.85 5.21 -17.11
C SER A 43 0.67 6.70 -16.78
N SER A 44 -0.26 7.36 -17.47
CA SER A 44 -0.71 8.70 -17.07
C SER A 44 -1.63 8.60 -15.86
N VAL A 45 -1.60 9.62 -15.00
CA VAL A 45 -2.49 9.66 -13.83
C VAL A 45 -3.88 10.14 -14.24
N GLY A 46 -4.88 9.32 -13.95
CA GLY A 46 -6.27 9.56 -14.32
C GLY A 46 -6.54 9.39 -15.83
N LYS A 47 -7.77 9.67 -16.24
CA LYS A 47 -8.17 9.66 -17.66
C LYS A 47 -7.61 10.88 -18.40
N THR A 48 -6.98 10.61 -19.52
CA THR A 48 -6.50 11.64 -20.45
C THR A 48 -7.43 11.80 -21.66
N GLY A 49 -8.30 10.81 -21.90
CA GLY A 49 -9.23 10.75 -23.03
C GLY A 49 -8.60 10.09 -24.27
N GLY A 50 -9.44 9.60 -25.18
CA GLY A 50 -8.99 8.85 -26.35
C GLY A 50 -8.39 7.49 -25.99
N SER A 51 -7.41 7.05 -26.79
CA SER A 51 -6.63 5.85 -26.50
C SER A 51 -5.50 6.19 -25.52
N GLN A 52 -5.71 5.89 -24.24
CA GLN A 52 -4.75 6.12 -23.17
C GLN A 52 -3.80 4.92 -23.03
N MET A 53 -2.52 5.16 -23.28
CA MET A 53 -1.52 4.10 -23.34
C MET A 53 -0.99 3.73 -21.95
N ILE A 54 -0.91 2.43 -21.65
CA ILE A 54 -0.21 1.87 -20.49
C ILE A 54 0.96 1.03 -20.99
N SER A 55 2.18 1.43 -20.63
CA SER A 55 3.40 0.70 -21.02
C SER A 55 3.64 -0.47 -20.08
N ILE A 56 3.63 -1.69 -20.61
CA ILE A 56 4.03 -2.91 -19.90
C ILE A 56 5.23 -3.53 -20.63
N GLY A 57 6.42 -3.10 -20.24
CA GLY A 57 7.68 -3.64 -20.72
C GLY A 57 7.96 -5.08 -20.26
N LYS A 58 9.10 -5.63 -20.71
CA LYS A 58 9.47 -7.04 -20.45
C LYS A 58 9.50 -7.40 -18.96
N GLU A 59 10.08 -6.53 -18.13
CA GLU A 59 10.23 -6.74 -16.68
C GLU A 59 8.99 -6.30 -15.86
N CYS A 60 7.94 -5.82 -16.53
CA CYS A 60 6.74 -5.27 -15.90
C CYS A 60 5.59 -6.28 -15.80
N GLN A 61 5.83 -7.55 -16.15
CA GLN A 61 4.77 -8.54 -16.37
C GLN A 61 4.23 -9.21 -15.08
N SER A 62 4.62 -8.72 -13.91
CA SER A 62 4.01 -9.16 -12.65
C SER A 62 2.62 -8.53 -12.45
N ALA A 63 1.72 -9.27 -11.79
CA ALA A 63 0.35 -8.80 -11.57
C ALA A 63 0.31 -7.50 -10.75
N GLY A 64 1.15 -7.37 -9.72
CA GLY A 64 1.21 -6.16 -8.90
C GLY A 64 1.78 -4.94 -9.63
N ILE A 65 2.76 -5.10 -10.53
CA ILE A 65 3.24 -3.99 -11.36
C ILE A 65 2.14 -3.54 -12.32
N ILE A 66 1.44 -4.48 -12.97
CA ILE A 66 0.33 -4.12 -13.86
C ILE A 66 -0.80 -3.43 -13.09
N ALA A 67 -1.12 -3.92 -11.88
CA ALA A 67 -2.12 -3.29 -11.02
C ALA A 67 -1.72 -1.87 -10.58
N HIS A 68 -0.43 -1.62 -10.34
CA HIS A 68 0.13 -0.29 -10.07
C HIS A 68 -0.11 0.67 -11.24
N GLU A 69 0.19 0.24 -12.48
CA GLU A 69 -0.02 1.09 -13.66
C GLU A 69 -1.52 1.34 -13.96
N ILE A 70 -2.37 0.35 -13.64
CA ILE A 70 -3.83 0.52 -13.69
C ILE A 70 -4.28 1.55 -12.64
N ALA A 71 -3.78 1.49 -11.40
CA ALA A 71 -4.09 2.49 -10.37
C ALA A 71 -3.71 3.91 -10.80
N HIS A 72 -2.55 4.09 -11.44
CA HIS A 72 -2.22 5.38 -12.07
C HIS A 72 -3.30 5.84 -13.05
N SER A 73 -3.69 5.00 -14.01
CA SER A 73 -4.77 5.36 -14.96
C SER A 73 -6.11 5.69 -14.30
N LEU A 74 -6.34 5.16 -13.09
CA LEU A 74 -7.54 5.40 -12.29
C LEU A 74 -7.42 6.61 -11.35
N GLY A 75 -6.30 7.33 -11.37
CA GLY A 75 -6.12 8.61 -10.68
C GLY A 75 -5.23 8.58 -9.44
N PHE A 76 -4.48 7.49 -9.22
CA PHE A 76 -3.62 7.37 -8.05
C PHE A 76 -2.23 7.92 -8.35
N TRP A 77 -1.76 8.83 -7.50
CA TRP A 77 -0.35 9.18 -7.43
C TRP A 77 0.41 8.13 -6.62
N HIS A 78 1.74 8.21 -6.63
CA HIS A 78 2.53 7.39 -5.74
C HIS A 78 2.33 7.78 -4.27
N GLU A 79 2.38 6.81 -3.36
CA GLU A 79 2.14 7.05 -1.93
C GLU A 79 3.20 8.00 -1.33
N GLN A 80 4.47 7.88 -1.75
CA GLN A 80 5.53 8.81 -1.35
C GLN A 80 5.40 10.22 -1.94
N SER A 81 4.39 10.50 -2.76
CA SER A 81 4.12 11.86 -3.23
C SER A 81 3.16 12.60 -2.29
N ARG A 82 2.55 11.92 -1.31
CA ARG A 82 1.56 12.55 -0.44
C ARG A 82 2.09 13.80 0.29
N PRO A 83 1.24 14.82 0.51
CA PRO A 83 1.64 16.04 1.22
C PRO A 83 2.21 15.78 2.63
N ASP A 84 1.71 14.74 3.31
CA ASP A 84 2.03 14.33 4.69
C ASP A 84 3.16 13.28 4.77
N ARG A 85 3.79 12.89 3.67
CA ARG A 85 4.79 11.80 3.65
C ARG A 85 5.97 11.98 4.61
N ASP A 86 6.37 13.23 4.90
CA ASP A 86 7.62 13.51 5.63
C ASP A 86 7.50 13.13 7.12
N TYR A 87 6.29 12.79 7.59
CA TYR A 87 6.07 12.13 8.88
C TYR A 87 6.48 10.65 8.85
N TYR A 88 6.44 10.00 7.69
CA TYR A 88 6.57 8.54 7.53
C TYR A 88 7.90 8.13 6.88
N ILE A 89 8.45 8.98 6.00
CA ILE A 89 9.67 8.70 5.25
C ILE A 89 10.61 9.91 5.20
N ARG A 90 11.88 9.65 4.90
CA ARG A 90 12.93 10.65 4.65
C ARG A 90 13.60 10.36 3.31
N ILE A 91 13.75 11.39 2.48
CA ILE A 91 14.44 11.29 1.20
C ILE A 91 15.91 11.68 1.36
N ARG A 92 16.81 10.75 1.08
CA ARG A 92 18.27 10.94 1.04
C ARG A 92 18.69 11.51 -0.30
N ARG A 93 18.49 12.82 -0.45
CA ARG A 93 18.78 13.57 -1.70
C ARG A 93 20.19 13.35 -2.23
N GLN A 94 21.18 13.13 -1.36
CA GLN A 94 22.56 12.87 -1.75
C GLN A 94 22.75 11.58 -2.58
N PHE A 95 21.80 10.65 -2.52
CA PHE A 95 21.83 9.41 -3.30
C PHE A 95 20.81 9.39 -4.44
N VAL A 96 20.04 10.46 -4.63
CA VAL A 96 19.15 10.54 -5.78
C VAL A 96 19.99 10.77 -7.04
N ALA A 97 19.74 9.97 -8.08
CA ALA A 97 20.37 10.14 -9.38
C ALA A 97 20.02 11.51 -9.98
N SER A 98 21.05 12.21 -10.48
CA SER A 98 20.90 13.51 -11.13
C SER A 98 19.83 13.48 -12.20
N GLY A 99 18.87 14.39 -12.14
CA GLY A 99 17.73 14.47 -13.07
C GLY A 99 16.51 13.65 -12.65
N SER A 100 16.58 12.91 -11.54
CA SER A 100 15.46 12.12 -10.99
C SER A 100 14.78 12.76 -9.77
N GLU A 101 15.19 13.97 -9.38
CA GLU A 101 14.74 14.66 -8.17
C GLU A 101 13.22 14.95 -8.21
N THR A 102 12.67 15.16 -9.41
CA THR A 102 11.24 15.42 -9.62
C THR A 102 10.35 14.25 -9.21
N ASN A 103 10.86 13.02 -9.25
CA ASN A 103 10.13 11.81 -8.81
C ASN A 103 9.87 11.79 -7.29
N PHE A 104 10.54 12.67 -6.54
CA PHE A 104 10.38 12.83 -5.11
C PHE A 104 9.71 14.16 -4.75
N LEU A 105 9.04 14.84 -5.67
CA LEU A 105 8.22 16.01 -5.31
C LEU A 105 6.97 15.56 -4.55
N LYS A 106 6.48 16.43 -3.65
CA LYS A 106 5.19 16.23 -2.99
C LYS A 106 4.09 16.83 -3.87
N SER A 107 2.99 16.13 -3.99
CA SER A 107 1.73 16.69 -4.42
C SER A 107 1.22 17.68 -3.37
N SER A 108 0.48 18.69 -3.81
CA SER A 108 -0.25 19.59 -2.91
C SER A 108 -1.55 18.95 -2.41
N TYR A 109 -2.13 19.50 -1.34
CA TYR A 109 -3.47 19.10 -0.87
C TYR A 109 -4.60 19.41 -1.88
N HIS A 110 -4.32 20.23 -2.90
CA HIS A 110 -5.25 20.49 -4.00
C HIS A 110 -5.19 19.39 -5.07
N GLU A 111 -4.02 18.77 -5.26
CA GLU A 111 -3.77 17.74 -6.28
C GLU A 111 -4.02 16.32 -5.77
N ALA A 112 -3.79 16.06 -4.48
CA ALA A 112 -3.92 14.75 -3.87
C ALA A 112 -4.81 14.81 -2.62
N ASP A 113 -5.73 13.84 -2.53
CA ASP A 113 -6.63 13.65 -1.39
C ASP A 113 -6.43 12.23 -0.83
N SER A 114 -6.12 12.14 0.46
CA SER A 114 -5.96 10.85 1.15
C SER A 114 -7.31 10.19 1.48
N MET A 115 -8.41 10.88 1.21
CA MET A 115 -9.77 10.48 1.51
C MET A 115 -9.95 10.04 2.96
N GLY A 116 -9.25 10.68 3.91
CA GLY A 116 -9.30 10.31 5.33
C GLY A 116 -8.76 8.91 5.60
N LEU A 117 -7.79 8.45 4.80
CA LEU A 117 -7.04 7.22 5.02
C LEU A 117 -5.61 7.52 5.52
N PRO A 118 -5.07 6.69 6.43
CA PRO A 118 -3.69 6.79 6.88
C PRO A 118 -2.70 6.60 5.72
N TYR A 119 -1.47 7.07 5.90
CA TYR A 119 -0.38 6.77 4.98
C TYR A 119 -0.03 5.28 5.06
N ASP A 120 0.09 4.61 3.92
CA ASP A 120 0.36 3.17 3.88
C ASP A 120 1.73 2.83 3.31
N LEU A 121 2.68 2.53 4.19
CA LEU A 121 4.04 2.12 3.82
C LEU A 121 4.06 0.83 2.99
N GLY A 122 3.02 -0.01 3.06
CA GLY A 122 2.89 -1.21 2.24
C GLY A 122 2.07 -1.05 0.97
N SER A 123 1.66 0.18 0.60
CA SER A 123 0.91 0.44 -0.63
C SER A 123 1.67 -0.07 -1.86
N VAL A 124 0.93 -0.63 -2.82
CA VAL A 124 1.50 -1.00 -4.13
C VAL A 124 1.98 0.24 -4.88
N MET A 125 1.46 1.42 -4.52
CA MET A 125 1.82 2.72 -5.07
C MET A 125 3.05 3.35 -4.39
N HIS A 126 3.63 2.72 -3.36
CA HIS A 126 4.83 3.21 -2.69
C HIS A 126 6.10 2.78 -3.43
N TYR A 127 7.07 3.68 -3.57
CA TYR A 127 8.41 3.32 -4.08
C TYR A 127 9.19 2.43 -3.11
N GLY A 128 10.12 1.66 -3.67
CA GLY A 128 11.10 0.91 -2.88
C GLY A 128 12.23 1.80 -2.34
N PRO A 129 13.02 1.27 -1.40
CA PRO A 129 14.04 2.03 -0.68
C PRO A 129 15.14 2.58 -1.59
N GLU A 130 15.47 1.88 -2.68
CA GLU A 130 16.58 2.22 -3.58
C GLU A 130 16.11 2.89 -4.89
N ALA A 131 14.84 3.33 -4.95
CA ALA A 131 14.29 3.94 -6.15
C ALA A 131 15.15 5.13 -6.61
N PHE A 132 15.55 5.14 -7.89
CA PHE A 132 16.38 6.20 -8.49
C PHE A 132 17.69 6.47 -7.77
N THR A 133 18.30 5.46 -7.15
CA THR A 133 19.60 5.61 -6.51
C THR A 133 20.72 5.86 -7.53
N SER A 134 21.64 6.78 -7.22
CA SER A 134 22.87 7.04 -7.97
C SER A 134 23.98 6.04 -7.64
N ARG A 135 23.82 5.29 -6.56
CA ARG A 135 24.82 4.36 -6.04
C ARG A 135 24.16 3.04 -5.64
N HIS A 136 24.57 1.96 -6.30
CA HIS A 136 24.03 0.63 -6.05
C HIS A 136 24.18 0.23 -4.57
N GLY A 137 23.09 -0.24 -3.96
CA GLY A 137 23.00 -0.62 -2.55
C GLY A 137 22.76 0.54 -1.57
N GLU A 138 22.70 1.79 -2.05
CA GLU A 138 22.33 2.93 -1.21
C GLU A 138 20.83 3.23 -1.31
N THR A 139 20.23 3.45 -0.14
CA THR A 139 18.80 3.77 0.01
C THR A 139 18.57 5.26 -0.22
N THR A 140 17.69 5.61 -1.16
CA THR A 140 17.20 6.99 -1.39
C THR A 140 16.04 7.35 -0.49
N MET A 141 15.33 6.36 0.05
CA MET A 141 14.15 6.55 0.88
C MET A 141 14.18 5.67 2.13
N GLU A 142 14.27 6.32 3.29
CA GLU A 142 14.27 5.66 4.60
C GLU A 142 12.90 5.85 5.26
N THR A 143 12.41 4.84 5.97
CA THR A 143 11.23 4.99 6.82
C THR A 143 11.64 5.66 8.13
N VAL A 144 10.78 6.54 8.66
CA VAL A 144 11.02 7.20 9.96
C VAL A 144 11.04 6.17 11.09
N ASN A 145 10.17 5.15 11.00
CA ASN A 145 10.24 3.95 11.83
C ASN A 145 11.01 2.86 11.07
N ALA A 146 12.23 2.55 11.53
CA ALA A 146 13.13 1.62 10.86
C ALA A 146 12.56 0.20 10.70
N ARG A 147 11.63 -0.21 11.57
CA ARG A 147 10.96 -1.53 11.46
C ARG A 147 10.25 -1.71 10.11
N TYR A 148 9.82 -0.61 9.48
CA TYR A 148 9.12 -0.62 8.20
C TYR A 148 10.03 -0.59 6.96
N GLU A 149 11.36 -0.58 7.12
CA GLU A 149 12.28 -0.50 5.97
C GLU A 149 12.05 -1.60 4.94
N SER A 150 11.74 -2.82 5.42
CA SER A 150 11.47 -3.97 4.54
C SER A 150 10.02 -4.06 4.05
N THR A 151 9.15 -3.13 4.45
CA THR A 151 7.74 -3.06 4.02
C THR A 151 7.58 -2.30 2.70
N ILE A 152 8.31 -1.19 2.53
CA ILE A 152 8.12 -0.29 1.39
C ILE A 152 8.57 -0.91 0.06
N GLY A 153 7.84 -0.59 -1.01
CA GLY A 153 8.20 -0.98 -2.38
C GLY A 153 7.68 -2.34 -2.86
N GLN A 154 6.81 -2.99 -2.09
CA GLN A 154 6.22 -4.27 -2.49
C GLN A 154 5.47 -4.16 -3.83
N ARG A 155 5.51 -5.22 -4.65
CA ARG A 155 4.83 -5.29 -5.97
C ARG A 155 4.05 -6.59 -6.14
N GLN A 156 3.48 -7.11 -5.05
CA GLN A 156 2.68 -8.34 -5.05
C GLN A 156 1.22 -8.04 -5.40
N GLN A 157 0.59 -7.12 -4.67
CA GLN A 157 -0.81 -6.77 -4.84
C GLN A 157 -1.14 -5.41 -4.19
N PRO A 158 -2.26 -4.76 -4.56
CA PRO A 158 -2.80 -3.62 -3.81
C PRO A 158 -3.01 -3.94 -2.32
N SER A 159 -2.67 -3.00 -1.46
CA SER A 159 -2.95 -3.09 -0.03
C SER A 159 -4.43 -2.89 0.27
N PHE A 160 -4.83 -3.13 1.53
CA PHE A 160 -6.20 -2.82 1.96
C PHE A 160 -6.53 -1.32 1.81
N ILE A 161 -5.57 -0.43 2.10
CA ILE A 161 -5.75 1.01 1.95
C ILE A 161 -5.88 1.39 0.47
N ASP A 162 -5.08 0.82 -0.42
CA ASP A 162 -5.21 1.03 -1.87
C ASP A 162 -6.62 0.68 -2.36
N ILE A 163 -7.11 -0.51 -1.95
CA ILE A 163 -8.45 -1.01 -2.31
C ILE A 163 -9.55 -0.12 -1.72
N LYS A 164 -9.42 0.28 -0.45
CA LYS A 164 -10.38 1.14 0.22
C LYS A 164 -10.45 2.52 -0.41
N GLN A 165 -9.30 3.09 -0.77
CA GLN A 165 -9.22 4.35 -1.48
C GLN A 165 -9.90 4.25 -2.86
N MET A 166 -9.65 3.15 -3.59
CA MET A 166 -10.28 2.91 -4.89
C MET A 166 -11.80 2.78 -4.78
N ASN A 167 -12.28 2.07 -3.76
CA ASN A 167 -13.70 1.88 -3.49
C ASN A 167 -14.39 3.16 -3.02
N ARG A 168 -13.71 4.02 -2.23
CA ARG A 168 -14.22 5.36 -1.90
C ARG A 168 -14.42 6.19 -3.15
N LEU A 169 -13.45 6.18 -4.07
CA LEU A 169 -13.50 6.96 -5.30
C LEU A 169 -14.55 6.45 -6.30
N TYR A 170 -14.61 5.13 -6.52
CA TYR A 170 -15.41 4.57 -7.62
C TYR A 170 -16.69 3.85 -7.18
N CYS A 171 -16.73 3.30 -5.97
CA CYS A 171 -17.70 2.27 -5.58
C CYS A 171 -18.58 2.64 -4.39
N ASN A 172 -18.52 3.90 -3.94
CA ASN A 172 -19.22 4.36 -2.74
C ASN A 172 -20.74 4.13 -2.79
N ASP A 173 -21.33 4.22 -3.99
CA ASP A 173 -22.77 3.99 -4.20
C ASP A 173 -23.15 2.53 -4.42
N ALA A 174 -22.19 1.60 -4.54
CA ALA A 174 -22.46 0.20 -4.91
C ALA A 174 -23.35 -0.51 -3.88
N CYS A 175 -23.23 -0.15 -2.60
CA CYS A 175 -23.99 -0.72 -1.50
C CYS A 175 -24.93 0.30 -0.83
N ARG A 176 -25.45 1.26 -1.62
CA ARG A 176 -26.34 2.31 -1.10
C ARG A 176 -27.52 1.69 -0.33
N GLY A 177 -27.74 2.20 0.89
CA GLY A 177 -28.81 1.74 1.78
C GLY A 177 -28.43 0.55 2.68
N MET A 178 -27.22 -0.02 2.53
CA MET A 178 -26.71 -1.05 3.43
C MET A 178 -25.82 -0.41 4.49
N GLN A 179 -26.17 -0.63 5.77
CA GLN A 179 -25.33 -0.25 6.90
C GLN A 179 -24.90 -1.52 7.62
N LEU A 180 -23.67 -1.95 7.37
CA LEU A 180 -23.03 -3.03 8.12
C LEU A 180 -22.12 -2.43 9.19
N ALA A 181 -22.20 -2.98 10.40
CA ALA A 181 -21.32 -2.60 11.51
C ALA A 181 -19.93 -3.27 11.36
N CYS A 182 -19.22 -2.93 10.28
CA CYS A 182 -17.89 -3.44 10.01
C CYS A 182 -16.89 -2.96 11.07
N LYS A 183 -16.16 -3.88 11.68
CA LYS A 183 -15.10 -3.59 12.66
C LYS A 183 -13.76 -3.28 11.99
N HIS A 184 -12.81 -2.78 12.79
CA HIS A 184 -11.41 -2.55 12.39
C HIS A 184 -11.25 -1.68 11.13
N GLY A 185 -12.17 -0.75 10.90
CA GLY A 185 -12.16 0.09 9.70
C GLY A 185 -12.55 -0.65 8.42
N GLY A 186 -13.17 -1.82 8.51
CA GLY A 186 -13.86 -2.46 7.39
C GLY A 186 -15.03 -1.62 6.86
N TYR A 187 -15.55 -2.02 5.70
CA TYR A 187 -16.68 -1.34 5.04
C TYR A 187 -17.45 -2.34 4.16
N PRO A 188 -18.71 -2.09 3.77
CA PRO A 188 -19.46 -3.01 2.91
C PRO A 188 -18.68 -3.37 1.63
N ASP A 189 -18.54 -4.67 1.35
CA ASP A 189 -17.86 -5.15 0.15
C ASP A 189 -18.70 -4.76 -1.09
N PRO A 190 -18.19 -3.94 -2.02
CA PRO A 190 -18.95 -3.48 -3.18
C PRO A 190 -19.35 -4.61 -4.13
N ASN A 191 -18.70 -5.78 -4.04
CA ASN A 191 -19.08 -6.97 -4.78
C ASN A 191 -20.13 -7.83 -4.05
N ARG A 192 -20.27 -7.65 -2.73
CA ARG A 192 -21.13 -8.44 -1.85
C ARG A 192 -21.61 -7.59 -0.67
N CYS A 193 -22.61 -6.74 -0.90
CA CYS A 193 -23.05 -5.74 0.07
C CYS A 193 -23.59 -6.26 1.42
N GLN A 194 -23.68 -7.57 1.62
CA GLN A 194 -24.05 -8.23 2.87
C GLN A 194 -22.85 -8.68 3.72
N MET A 195 -21.63 -8.45 3.23
CA MET A 195 -20.39 -8.76 3.94
C MET A 195 -19.48 -7.55 3.97
N CYS A 196 -18.65 -7.44 4.99
CA CYS A 196 -17.62 -6.42 5.05
C CYS A 196 -16.37 -6.83 4.26
N LYS A 197 -15.78 -5.83 3.60
CA LYS A 197 -14.38 -5.80 3.19
C LYS A 197 -13.51 -5.58 4.42
N CYS A 198 -12.55 -6.47 4.65
CA CYS A 198 -11.77 -6.47 5.89
C CYS A 198 -10.31 -6.10 5.67
N PRO A 199 -9.67 -5.41 6.64
CA PRO A 199 -8.22 -5.26 6.66
C PRO A 199 -7.50 -6.59 6.53
N ASP A 200 -6.31 -6.57 5.90
CA ASP A 200 -5.52 -7.80 5.74
C ASP A 200 -5.24 -8.44 7.11
N GLY A 201 -5.46 -9.76 7.18
CA GLY A 201 -5.43 -10.55 8.41
C GLY A 201 -6.80 -10.84 9.03
N LEU A 202 -7.84 -10.09 8.65
CA LEU A 202 -9.19 -10.24 9.19
C LEU A 202 -10.20 -10.68 8.11
N THR A 203 -11.27 -11.32 8.54
CA THR A 203 -12.34 -11.84 7.68
C THR A 203 -13.67 -11.90 8.43
N GLY A 204 -14.66 -12.54 7.82
CA GLY A 204 -15.99 -12.72 8.38
C GLY A 204 -16.96 -11.60 7.97
N PRO A 205 -18.24 -11.72 8.34
CA PRO A 205 -19.28 -10.79 7.90
C PRO A 205 -19.05 -9.36 8.39
N ILE A 206 -18.36 -9.18 9.53
CA ILE A 206 -18.12 -7.89 10.17
C ILE A 206 -16.63 -7.60 10.43
N CYS A 207 -15.71 -8.37 9.85
CA CYS A 207 -14.26 -8.22 10.06
C CYS A 207 -13.80 -8.46 11.51
N ASP A 208 -14.37 -9.46 12.17
CA ASP A 208 -13.97 -9.85 13.53
C ASP A 208 -13.37 -11.25 13.61
N ASP A 209 -13.31 -11.99 12.51
CA ASP A 209 -12.66 -13.30 12.45
C ASP A 209 -11.24 -13.14 11.88
N ILE A 210 -10.33 -14.05 12.20
CA ILE A 210 -8.99 -14.09 11.57
C ILE A 210 -9.03 -14.83 10.24
N GLN A 211 -8.24 -14.37 9.28
CA GLN A 211 -8.12 -15.01 7.97
C GLN A 211 -7.18 -16.23 8.01
N GLY A 212 -7.48 -17.25 7.20
CA GLY A 212 -6.56 -18.35 6.89
C GLY A 212 -7.00 -19.70 7.47
N GLU A 213 -6.36 -20.77 6.99
CA GLU A 213 -6.57 -22.14 7.50
C GLU A 213 -5.66 -22.47 8.68
N CYS A 214 -4.67 -21.62 8.96
CA CYS A 214 -3.70 -21.76 10.04
C CYS A 214 -3.53 -20.45 10.81
N GLY A 215 -3.12 -20.62 12.07
CA GLY A 215 -3.06 -19.55 13.05
C GLY A 215 -4.13 -19.72 14.13
N SER A 216 -4.19 -18.79 15.07
CA SER A 216 -5.11 -18.89 16.22
C SER A 216 -5.35 -17.56 16.92
N GLU A 217 -6.47 -17.49 17.64
CA GLU A 217 -6.73 -16.48 18.66
C GLU A 217 -5.93 -16.82 19.94
N LEU A 218 -5.18 -15.85 20.44
CA LEU A 218 -4.33 -15.98 21.62
C LEU A 218 -4.66 -14.88 22.63
N VAL A 219 -4.49 -15.18 23.92
CA VAL A 219 -4.70 -14.20 25.00
C VAL A 219 -3.37 -13.95 25.71
N ALA A 220 -2.93 -12.70 25.72
CA ALA A 220 -1.72 -12.28 26.42
C ALA A 220 -1.99 -12.17 27.94
N SER A 221 -1.21 -12.92 28.71
CA SER A 221 -1.19 -12.91 30.18
C SER A 221 -0.02 -12.06 30.70
N ARG A 222 0.11 -11.94 32.03
CA ARG A 222 1.27 -11.24 32.64
C ARG A 222 2.57 -12.05 32.58
N GLY A 223 2.51 -13.32 32.20
CA GLY A 223 3.69 -14.17 31.98
C GLY A 223 4.03 -14.23 30.50
N TRP A 224 5.33 -14.35 30.18
CA TRP A 224 5.77 -14.59 28.82
C TRP A 224 5.20 -15.89 28.28
N GLN A 225 4.61 -15.80 27.10
CA GLN A 225 4.10 -16.90 26.31
C GLN A 225 4.82 -16.93 24.98
N GLU A 226 4.83 -18.08 24.32
CA GLU A 226 5.46 -18.22 23.01
C GLU A 226 4.67 -19.14 22.09
N PHE A 227 4.86 -18.93 20.79
CA PHE A 227 4.42 -19.87 19.77
C PHE A 227 5.42 -19.90 18.63
N THR A 228 5.47 -21.03 17.95
CA THR A 228 6.32 -21.24 16.78
C THR A 228 5.47 -21.62 15.59
N HIS A 229 5.83 -21.12 14.42
CA HIS A 229 5.28 -21.58 13.16
C HIS A 229 6.40 -22.15 12.30
N THR A 230 6.15 -23.31 11.71
CA THR A 230 6.99 -23.90 10.66
C THR A 230 6.05 -24.47 9.61
N GLY A 231 6.08 -23.96 8.39
CA GLY A 231 5.10 -24.36 7.39
C GLY A 231 5.20 -23.61 6.08
N ARG A 232 4.19 -23.84 5.23
CA ARG A 232 3.94 -23.14 3.97
C ARG A 232 2.59 -22.43 4.05
N GLY A 233 2.40 -21.46 3.18
CA GLY A 233 1.15 -20.73 3.05
C GLY A 233 0.98 -19.62 4.07
N ASP A 234 -0.25 -19.13 4.13
CA ASP A 234 -0.60 -17.90 4.83
C ASP A 234 -1.30 -18.22 6.14
N CYS A 235 -0.74 -17.73 7.26
CA CYS A 235 -1.31 -17.94 8.60
C CYS A 235 -1.51 -16.60 9.31
N VAL A 236 -2.49 -16.53 10.20
CA VAL A 236 -2.75 -15.32 10.98
C VAL A 236 -2.99 -15.64 12.44
N TRP A 237 -2.25 -14.98 13.32
CA TRP A 237 -2.51 -15.01 14.76
C TRP A 237 -3.01 -13.66 15.21
N ARG A 238 -3.99 -13.68 16.10
CA ARG A 238 -4.47 -12.49 16.78
C ARG A 238 -4.25 -12.65 18.26
N ILE A 239 -3.47 -11.74 18.84
CA ILE A 239 -3.16 -11.73 20.27
C ILE A 239 -3.98 -10.61 20.89
N ARG A 240 -4.81 -10.95 21.88
CA ARG A 240 -5.68 -10.03 22.59
C ARG A 240 -5.33 -9.94 24.06
N THR A 241 -5.68 -8.83 24.68
CA THR A 241 -5.56 -8.67 26.12
C THR A 241 -6.72 -7.85 26.69
N THR A 242 -6.84 -7.79 28.02
CA THR A 242 -7.82 -6.94 28.71
C THR A 242 -7.11 -5.87 29.50
N ASN A 243 -7.46 -4.60 29.25
CA ASN A 243 -6.97 -3.40 29.92
C ASN A 243 -5.43 -3.35 29.99
N GLY A 244 -4.79 -3.31 28.82
CA GLY A 244 -3.34 -3.25 28.73
C GLY A 244 -2.82 -3.25 27.29
N LYS A 245 -1.50 -3.25 27.16
CA LYS A 245 -0.79 -3.38 25.88
C LYS A 245 -0.14 -4.76 25.80
N ILE A 246 0.31 -5.13 24.61
CA ILE A 246 0.95 -6.41 24.34
C ILE A 246 2.36 -6.10 23.84
N ARG A 247 3.36 -6.60 24.57
CA ARG A 247 4.71 -6.68 24.04
C ARG A 247 4.84 -7.94 23.21
N VAL A 248 5.37 -7.81 22.01
CA VAL A 248 5.67 -8.92 21.10
C VAL A 248 7.14 -8.86 20.72
N ARG A 249 7.81 -10.01 20.78
CA ARG A 249 9.20 -10.19 20.36
C ARG A 249 9.28 -11.28 19.30
N LEU A 250 10.02 -11.02 18.24
CA LEU A 250 10.45 -12.04 17.30
C LEU A 250 11.85 -12.52 17.70
N SER A 251 11.95 -13.79 18.07
CA SER A 251 13.21 -14.38 18.54
C SER A 251 13.91 -15.20 17.45
N ARG A 252 13.15 -15.74 16.48
CA ARG A 252 13.71 -16.48 15.34
C ARG A 252 12.88 -16.26 14.10
N VAL A 253 13.55 -16.14 12.96
CA VAL A 253 12.92 -16.03 11.64
C VAL A 253 13.81 -16.67 10.58
N ASN A 254 13.18 -17.44 9.71
CA ASN A 254 13.83 -18.15 8.62
C ASN A 254 12.98 -18.03 7.35
N PHE A 255 13.15 -16.90 6.68
CA PHE A 255 12.54 -16.58 5.38
C PHE A 255 13.65 -16.25 4.38
N GLU A 256 13.29 -16.06 3.12
CA GLU A 256 14.23 -15.51 2.13
C GLU A 256 14.42 -14.01 2.41
N CYS A 257 15.64 -13.65 2.81
CA CYS A 257 15.97 -12.25 3.12
C CYS A 257 16.09 -11.43 1.84
N LYS A 258 15.30 -10.36 1.77
CA LYS A 258 15.30 -9.37 0.67
C LYS A 258 15.15 -7.97 1.27
N ARG A 259 15.62 -6.96 0.55
CA ARG A 259 15.52 -5.55 0.98
C ARG A 259 14.07 -5.10 1.15
N THR A 260 13.19 -5.54 0.25
CA THR A 260 11.74 -5.49 0.41
C THR A 260 11.24 -6.92 0.55
N CYS A 261 10.60 -7.26 1.66
CA CYS A 261 10.22 -8.64 1.90
C CYS A 261 9.06 -9.08 1.00
N GLU A 262 9.25 -10.21 0.33
CA GLU A 262 8.19 -10.89 -0.45
C GLU A 262 7.51 -12.01 0.34
N ASN A 263 8.27 -12.70 1.21
CA ASN A 263 7.74 -13.67 2.17
C ASN A 263 8.16 -13.18 3.54
N TYR A 264 7.22 -13.06 4.47
CA TYR A 264 7.47 -12.30 5.68
C TYR A 264 6.58 -12.73 6.85
N VAL A 265 7.03 -12.30 8.02
CA VAL A 265 6.16 -12.02 9.17
C VAL A 265 5.81 -10.53 9.13
N GLU A 266 4.52 -10.20 9.07
CA GLU A 266 4.00 -8.84 9.22
C GLU A 266 3.37 -8.68 10.59
N VAL A 267 3.64 -7.56 11.25
CA VAL A 267 3.09 -7.24 12.57
C VAL A 267 2.31 -5.94 12.52
N LYS A 268 1.03 -6.04 12.87
CA LYS A 268 0.14 -4.88 13.07
C LYS A 268 -0.09 -4.71 14.56
N SER A 269 0.52 -3.67 15.11
CA SER A 269 0.53 -3.35 16.54
C SER A 269 -0.08 -1.99 16.87
N GLY A 270 -0.50 -1.23 15.86
CA GLY A 270 -1.22 0.04 16.04
C GLY A 270 -2.68 -0.17 16.43
N VAL A 271 -3.33 0.88 16.91
CA VAL A 271 -4.78 0.85 17.21
C VAL A 271 -5.63 0.71 15.94
N ASP A 272 -5.14 1.24 14.82
CA ASP A 272 -5.75 1.09 13.51
C ASP A 272 -5.07 -0.07 12.76
N LEU A 273 -5.84 -1.11 12.44
CA LEU A 273 -5.36 -2.31 11.76
C LEU A 273 -5.49 -2.22 10.23
N GLN A 274 -6.02 -1.11 9.70
CA GLN A 274 -6.17 -0.89 8.26
C GLN A 274 -4.83 -0.77 7.50
N PRO A 275 -3.83 -0.01 7.98
CA PRO A 275 -2.54 0.10 7.31
C PRO A 275 -1.79 -1.24 7.25
N THR A 276 -0.85 -1.34 6.31
CA THR A 276 0.11 -2.45 6.31
C THR A 276 1.00 -2.34 7.54
N GLY A 277 1.23 -3.48 8.22
CA GLY A 277 2.17 -3.58 9.34
C GLY A 277 3.63 -3.56 8.89
N PHE A 278 4.54 -3.58 9.86
CA PHE A 278 5.95 -3.72 9.53
C PHE A 278 6.29 -5.18 9.19
N ARG A 279 7.13 -5.38 8.19
CA ARG A 279 7.47 -6.71 7.63
C ARG A 279 8.90 -7.07 7.93
N THR A 280 9.13 -8.34 8.25
CA THR A 280 10.47 -8.89 8.46
C THR A 280 10.61 -10.26 7.79
N CYS A 281 11.77 -10.47 7.17
CA CYS A 281 12.14 -11.70 6.49
C CYS A 281 13.63 -12.06 6.68
N CYS A 282 14.40 -11.14 7.25
CA CYS A 282 15.83 -11.29 7.54
C CYS A 282 16.03 -11.61 9.03
N LYS A 283 17.18 -12.19 9.40
CA LYS A 283 17.48 -12.59 10.78
C LYS A 283 17.75 -11.36 11.66
N GLU A 284 16.68 -10.70 12.07
CA GLU A 284 16.71 -9.56 12.98
C GLU A 284 15.73 -9.84 14.12
N GLU A 285 16.26 -9.85 15.34
CA GLU A 285 15.41 -9.85 16.53
C GLU A 285 14.86 -8.44 16.75
N TRP A 286 13.59 -8.36 17.10
CA TRP A 286 12.96 -7.09 17.46
C TRP A 286 11.91 -7.30 18.53
N SER A 287 11.62 -6.22 19.24
CA SER A 287 10.56 -6.10 20.23
C SER A 287 9.69 -4.90 19.86
N VAL A 288 8.38 -5.03 20.03
CA VAL A 288 7.41 -3.93 19.85
C VAL A 288 6.34 -4.02 20.92
N VAL A 289 5.85 -2.87 21.38
CA VAL A 289 4.68 -2.80 22.26
C VAL A 289 3.51 -2.21 21.49
N SER A 290 2.37 -2.87 21.57
CA SER A 290 1.16 -2.42 20.88
C SER A 290 0.65 -1.07 21.41
N GLU A 291 -0.02 -0.33 20.54
CA GLU A 291 -0.70 0.91 20.91
C GLU A 291 -2.03 0.61 21.60
N GLY A 292 -2.69 -0.49 21.24
CA GLY A 292 -3.96 -0.95 21.80
C GLY A 292 -3.89 -2.35 22.43
N GLU A 293 -5.07 -2.97 22.59
CA GLU A 293 -5.24 -4.26 23.28
C GLU A 293 -5.14 -5.48 22.35
N GLU A 294 -4.81 -5.26 21.08
CA GLU A 294 -4.80 -6.27 20.03
C GLU A 294 -3.56 -6.14 19.15
N VAL A 295 -3.02 -7.28 18.74
CA VAL A 295 -1.93 -7.38 17.75
C VAL A 295 -2.28 -8.46 16.74
N LEU A 296 -2.07 -8.19 15.45
CA LEU A 296 -2.08 -9.21 14.41
C LEU A 296 -0.66 -9.57 13.99
N ILE A 297 -0.41 -10.87 13.89
CA ILE A 297 0.80 -11.45 13.31
C ILE A 297 0.38 -12.21 12.06
N LEU A 298 0.81 -11.74 10.89
CA LEU A 298 0.51 -12.36 9.61
C LEU A 298 1.77 -13.02 9.09
N VAL A 299 1.68 -14.28 8.70
CA VAL A 299 2.71 -14.95 7.90
C VAL A 299 2.20 -15.01 6.47
N ARG A 300 3.05 -14.59 5.53
CA ARG A 300 2.82 -14.71 4.09
C ARG A 300 3.97 -15.47 3.44
N SER A 301 3.64 -16.56 2.74
CA SER A 301 4.63 -17.46 2.15
C SER A 301 4.16 -17.95 0.79
N HIS A 302 4.61 -17.28 -0.26
CA HIS A 302 4.27 -17.55 -1.66
C HIS A 302 5.22 -18.54 -2.36
N ILE A 303 6.22 -19.08 -1.66
CA ILE A 303 7.21 -20.04 -2.19
C ILE A 303 7.00 -21.42 -1.57
N ASP A 304 7.33 -22.49 -2.31
CA ASP A 304 7.40 -23.89 -1.86
C ASP A 304 8.53 -24.18 -0.84
N ARG A 305 9.04 -23.15 -0.17
CA ARG A 305 10.03 -23.26 0.90
C ARG A 305 9.32 -23.31 2.24
N ILE A 306 9.78 -24.19 3.12
CA ILE A 306 9.34 -24.19 4.51
C ILE A 306 9.97 -22.99 5.20
N ASN A 307 9.13 -22.07 5.66
CA ASN A 307 9.54 -20.92 6.45
C ASN A 307 9.24 -21.20 7.93
N SER A 308 9.99 -20.55 8.82
CA SER A 308 9.72 -20.65 10.24
C SER A 308 9.93 -19.35 11.00
N MET A 309 9.19 -19.22 12.09
CA MET A 309 9.32 -18.12 13.03
C MET A 309 9.03 -18.56 14.47
N MET A 310 9.50 -17.76 15.44
CA MET A 310 9.18 -17.90 16.86
C MET A 310 8.84 -16.52 17.43
N ILE A 311 7.62 -16.40 17.95
CA ILE A 311 7.11 -15.18 18.57
C ILE A 311 6.95 -15.43 20.07
N GLN A 312 7.39 -14.46 20.86
CA GLN A 312 7.14 -14.38 22.29
C GLN A 312 6.25 -13.16 22.57
N TYR A 313 5.32 -13.27 23.50
CA TYR A 313 4.38 -12.20 23.82
C TYR A 313 3.99 -12.18 25.29
N VAL A 314 3.65 -10.98 25.79
CA VAL A 314 3.24 -10.74 27.17
C VAL A 314 2.36 -9.49 27.27
N ARG A 315 1.40 -9.49 28.19
CA ARG A 315 0.61 -8.30 28.56
C ARG A 315 1.45 -7.39 29.45
N VAL A 316 1.50 -6.10 29.10
CA VAL A 316 2.13 -5.05 29.89
C VAL A 316 1.09 -4.01 30.32
N ASN A 317 1.11 -3.57 31.58
CA ASN A 317 0.08 -2.67 32.15
C ASN A 317 0.56 -1.21 32.29
N SER A 318 1.84 -0.92 32.13
CA SER A 318 2.43 0.39 32.44
C SER A 318 3.67 0.69 31.58
N LEU A 319 3.87 1.96 31.23
CA LEU A 319 5.08 2.48 30.57
C LEU A 319 6.37 2.17 31.36
N THR A 320 6.28 1.84 32.66
CA THR A 320 7.45 1.49 33.50
C THR A 320 8.01 0.09 33.24
N GLU A 321 7.26 -0.81 32.60
CA GLU A 321 7.77 -2.12 32.13
C GLU A 321 8.48 -2.02 30.77
N LEU A 322 8.63 -0.79 30.22
CA LEU A 322 9.27 -0.48 28.93
C LEU A 322 10.77 -0.18 28.99
N VAL A 323 11.38 -0.24 30.17
CA VAL A 323 12.70 0.38 30.44
C VAL A 323 13.91 -0.45 29.95
N ASP A 324 13.72 -1.68 29.46
CA ASP A 324 14.84 -2.54 29.05
C ASP A 324 15.37 -2.31 27.62
N ASP A 325 14.67 -1.56 26.76
CA ASP A 325 15.14 -1.28 25.41
C ASP A 325 15.73 0.15 25.34
N LYS A 326 17.06 0.24 25.33
CA LYS A 326 17.85 1.46 25.02
C LYS A 326 17.75 1.88 23.54
N GLU A 327 16.59 1.71 22.91
CA GLU A 327 16.28 2.38 21.65
C GLU A 327 15.17 3.37 21.91
N SER A 328 15.50 4.64 21.73
CA SER A 328 14.56 5.74 21.88
C SER A 328 13.37 5.53 20.95
N GLU A 329 12.28 4.96 21.46
CA GLU A 329 10.94 5.23 20.96
C GLU A 329 10.65 6.70 21.25
N ARG A 330 11.26 7.59 20.46
CA ARG A 330 10.69 8.92 20.25
C ARG A 330 9.30 8.64 19.75
N GLU A 331 8.31 8.89 20.60
CA GLU A 331 6.90 8.72 20.36
C GLU A 331 6.56 9.30 18.98
N TRP A 332 6.53 8.44 17.98
CA TRP A 332 6.23 8.82 16.62
C TRP A 332 4.73 9.06 16.57
N LYS A 333 4.33 10.33 16.47
CA LYS A 333 2.92 10.71 16.36
C LYS A 333 2.60 10.97 14.90
N ALA A 334 1.84 10.05 14.31
CA ALA A 334 1.20 10.30 13.02
C ALA A 334 0.39 11.61 13.07
N PRO A 335 0.34 12.40 11.98
CA PRO A 335 -0.51 13.57 11.92
C PRO A 335 -1.99 13.18 12.07
N SER A 336 -2.81 14.10 12.57
CA SER A 336 -4.26 13.90 12.63
C SER A 336 -4.81 13.69 11.22
N ILE A 337 -5.50 12.57 11.00
CA ILE A 337 -6.17 12.27 9.74
C ILE A 337 -7.37 13.21 9.59
N ARG A 338 -7.48 13.87 8.45
CA ARG A 338 -8.65 14.72 8.15
C ARG A 338 -9.89 13.86 8.01
N GLU A 339 -10.98 14.29 8.64
CA GLU A 339 -12.28 13.66 8.43
C GLU A 339 -12.66 13.77 6.95
N TRP A 340 -13.14 12.67 6.38
CA TRP A 340 -13.52 12.58 4.99
C TRP A 340 -15.00 12.26 4.87
N THR A 341 -15.70 13.02 4.03
CA THR A 341 -17.06 12.70 3.61
C THR A 341 -17.10 12.42 2.11
N PRO A 342 -17.88 11.43 1.64
CA PRO A 342 -18.10 11.14 0.23
C PRO A 342 -18.26 12.40 -0.64
N GLY A 343 -17.45 12.51 -1.69
CA GLY A 343 -17.48 13.63 -2.63
C GLY A 343 -16.59 14.83 -2.25
N GLN A 344 -15.98 14.86 -1.07
CA GLN A 344 -14.97 15.87 -0.73
C GLN A 344 -13.70 15.74 -1.55
N GLU A 345 -13.42 14.56 -2.08
CA GLU A 345 -12.33 14.27 -3.01
C GLU A 345 -12.56 14.87 -4.40
N ASN A 346 -13.80 15.27 -4.70
CA ASN A 346 -14.16 15.81 -6.01
C ASN A 346 -13.40 17.13 -6.24
N ARG A 347 -12.86 17.31 -7.45
CA ARG A 347 -12.15 18.52 -7.88
C ARG A 347 -12.73 18.99 -9.21
N GLY A 348 -12.89 20.30 -9.37
CA GLY A 348 -13.40 20.91 -10.60
C GLY A 348 -12.44 20.75 -11.77
N PHE A 349 -12.98 20.54 -12.97
CA PHE A 349 -12.22 20.44 -14.22
C PHE A 349 -12.29 21.77 -14.97
N ARG A 350 -11.14 22.32 -15.40
CA ARG A 350 -11.05 23.46 -16.33
C ARG A 350 -11.93 24.67 -15.99
N GLY A 351 -11.95 25.11 -14.72
CA GLY A 351 -12.67 26.33 -14.34
C GLY A 351 -14.19 26.19 -14.26
N VAL A 352 -14.72 24.98 -14.09
CA VAL A 352 -16.12 24.77 -13.70
C VAL A 352 -16.19 24.51 -12.19
N GLU A 353 -16.92 25.35 -11.47
CA GLU A 353 -16.93 25.43 -10.00
C GLU A 353 -17.69 24.27 -9.29
N SER A 354 -18.37 23.38 -10.02
CA SER A 354 -19.10 22.24 -9.42
C SER A 354 -19.53 21.18 -10.45
N GLY A 355 -19.33 19.90 -10.15
CA GLY A 355 -19.86 18.76 -10.91
C GLY A 355 -19.40 17.40 -10.33
N PRO A 356 -20.15 16.29 -10.53
CA PRO A 356 -19.72 14.95 -10.09
C PRO A 356 -18.46 14.52 -10.85
N VAL A 357 -17.59 13.75 -10.18
CA VAL A 357 -16.38 13.18 -10.80
C VAL A 357 -16.78 12.37 -12.03
N GLU A 358 -16.29 12.76 -13.20
CA GLU A 358 -16.14 11.80 -14.28
C GLU A 358 -15.12 10.76 -13.80
N LYS A 359 -15.63 9.65 -13.26
CA LYS A 359 -14.84 8.48 -12.89
C LYS A 359 -14.08 8.06 -14.14
N PHE A 360 -12.75 7.90 -14.02
CA PHE A 360 -11.75 8.23 -15.06
C PHE A 360 -11.70 9.78 -15.30
N ILE A 361 -10.93 10.56 -14.53
CA ILE A 361 -10.11 11.80 -14.81
C ILE A 361 -9.74 12.43 -13.45
N LEU A 362 -8.44 12.57 -13.14
CA LEU A 362 -7.90 13.82 -12.60
C LEU A 362 -6.57 14.12 -13.30
N ASN A 363 -6.61 15.08 -14.22
CA ASN A 363 -5.44 15.67 -14.88
C ASN A 363 -4.89 16.82 -14.01
N SER A 364 -3.64 16.72 -13.58
CA SER A 364 -2.76 17.87 -13.33
C SER A 364 -1.59 17.73 -14.33
N ILE A 365 -1.08 18.73 -15.04
CA ILE A 365 -0.89 20.16 -14.80
C ILE A 365 -0.96 20.89 -16.17
N ASN A 366 -1.56 22.08 -16.22
CA ASN A 366 -1.18 23.07 -17.23
C ASN A 366 -0.86 24.38 -16.48
N GLY A 367 0.44 24.63 -16.33
CA GLY A 367 0.96 25.74 -15.54
C GLY A 367 2.35 26.16 -15.96
N ILE A 368 2.67 26.16 -17.27
CA ILE A 368 3.61 27.08 -17.93
C ILE A 368 3.16 27.22 -19.38
N ARG A 369 2.40 28.28 -19.66
CA ARG A 369 2.41 28.93 -20.98
C ARG A 369 1.90 30.36 -20.81
N ARG A 370 2.84 31.31 -20.75
CA ARG A 370 2.84 32.59 -21.49
C ARG A 370 4.17 33.32 -21.24
N SER A 371 5.14 33.14 -22.14
CA SER A 371 5.81 34.23 -22.86
C SER A 371 6.95 33.70 -23.74
N ASN A 372 6.77 33.88 -25.05
CA ASN A 372 7.74 33.95 -26.15
C ASN A 372 8.49 32.69 -26.60
N GLY A 373 8.52 32.54 -27.92
CA GLY A 373 8.87 31.32 -28.61
C GLY A 373 10.34 30.93 -28.50
N HIS A 374 10.55 29.65 -28.21
CA HIS A 374 11.55 28.82 -28.85
C HIS A 374 11.09 27.35 -28.74
N GLN A 375 11.41 26.59 -29.78
CA GLN A 375 11.00 25.21 -30.01
C GLN A 375 11.73 24.28 -29.03
N PHE A 376 11.02 23.67 -28.07
CA PHE A 376 11.57 22.61 -27.20
C PHE A 376 10.55 21.51 -26.94
N THR A 377 11.09 20.30 -26.84
CA THR A 377 10.46 18.97 -26.76
C THR A 377 9.45 18.84 -25.63
N SER A 378 8.28 18.26 -25.95
CA SER A 378 7.18 18.02 -25.02
C SER A 378 7.55 17.03 -23.90
N SER A 379 7.64 17.53 -22.67
CA SER A 379 7.64 16.72 -21.45
C SER A 379 6.20 16.36 -21.08
N SER A 380 5.70 15.27 -21.63
CA SER A 380 4.60 14.52 -21.01
C SER A 380 5.17 13.89 -19.74
N SER A 381 4.57 14.12 -18.58
CA SER A 381 5.00 13.53 -17.31
C SER A 381 4.72 12.02 -17.32
N PHE A 382 5.59 11.27 -18.00
CA PHE A 382 5.66 9.82 -17.88
C PHE A 382 6.31 9.50 -16.54
N LEU A 383 5.52 9.02 -15.57
CA LEU A 383 6.05 8.45 -14.33
C LEU A 383 6.57 7.05 -14.65
N ALA A 384 7.84 6.97 -15.06
CA ALA A 384 8.49 5.71 -15.38
C ALA A 384 9.02 5.03 -14.11
N LEU A 385 8.65 3.75 -13.91
CA LEU A 385 9.52 2.81 -13.19
C LEU A 385 10.73 2.56 -14.10
N SER A 386 11.79 3.37 -13.96
CA SER A 386 13.03 3.14 -14.71
C SER A 386 13.81 1.98 -14.08
N ASN A 387 13.95 0.89 -14.82
CA ASN A 387 14.90 -0.17 -14.51
C ASN A 387 16.33 0.36 -14.60
N TYR A 388 16.97 0.63 -13.46
CA TYR A 388 18.42 0.71 -13.36
C TYR A 388 18.93 -0.43 -12.47
N GLY A 389 18.92 -1.63 -13.06
CA GLY A 389 19.60 -2.81 -12.55
C GLY A 389 20.31 -3.50 -13.71
N LYS A 390 21.49 -2.98 -14.08
CA LYS A 390 22.58 -3.67 -14.79
C LYS A 390 23.67 -2.68 -15.20
N LYS A 391 24.81 -2.72 -14.50
CA LYS A 391 26.09 -3.06 -15.12
C LYS A 391 26.85 -4.00 -14.19
#